data_AF-A0A4Q1KDB5-F1
#
_entry.id   AF-A0A4Q1KDB5-F1
#
_cell.length_a   1.000
_cell.length_b   1.000
_cell.length_c   1.000
_cell.angle_alpha   90.00
_cell.angle_beta   90.00
_cell.angle_gamma   90.00
#
_symmetry.space_group_name_H-M   'P 1'
#
loop_
_entity.id
_entity.type
_entity.pdbx_description
1 polymer ?
#
loop_
_entity_poly.entity_id
_entity_poly.type
_entity_poly.pdbx_seq_one_letter_code
_entity_poly.pdbx_strand_id
1 'polypeptide(L)'
;MMIQHDAMNMVRSGLMARIDAIAAQGGTISLPRICEQIDIIRHDARAYGLEPLERLASTLESALARHGLGPVVLSYLDLMRDAVESEDTSPEASQVFLAALSLRIGH
;
A
#
# COMPACT_ATOMS: atom_id res chain seq x y z
N MET A 1 -5.30 28.61 -0.48
CA MET A 1 -4.83 27.28 -0.93
C MET A 1 -5.21 26.24 0.14
N MET A 2 -6.51 26.03 0.40
CA MET A 2 -7.00 25.17 1.51
C MET A 2 -7.68 23.90 0.97
N ILE A 3 -8.44 24.02 -0.12
CA ILE A 3 -9.19 22.93 -0.75
C ILE A 3 -8.32 21.75 -1.22
N GLN A 4 -7.10 22.00 -1.70
CA GLN A 4 -6.21 20.96 -2.23
C GLN A 4 -5.70 20.03 -1.12
N HIS A 5 -5.42 20.57 0.07
CA HIS A 5 -4.87 19.80 1.19
C HIS A 5 -5.97 18.96 1.86
N ASP A 6 -7.18 19.52 2.03
CA ASP A 6 -8.35 18.77 2.49
C ASP A 6 -8.73 17.62 1.54
N ALA A 7 -8.66 17.85 0.22
CA ALA A 7 -8.90 16.80 -0.77
C ALA A 7 -7.88 15.65 -0.67
N MET A 8 -6.59 15.98 -0.56
CA MET A 8 -5.54 14.97 -0.38
C MET A 8 -5.70 14.20 0.93
N ASN A 9 -6.10 14.85 2.03
CA ASN A 9 -6.34 14.19 3.30
C ASN A 9 -7.55 13.24 3.24
N MET A 10 -8.62 13.62 2.54
CA MET A 10 -9.76 12.72 2.29
C MET A 10 -9.34 11.47 1.51
N VAL A 11 -8.51 11.64 0.48
CA VAL A 11 -7.96 10.53 -0.32
C VAL A 11 -7.10 9.61 0.55
N ARG A 12 -6.15 10.17 1.31
CA ARG A 12 -5.27 9.43 2.22
C ARG A 12 -6.09 8.64 3.25
N SER A 13 -7.10 9.28 3.85
CA SER A 13 -7.98 8.62 4.81
C SER A 13 -8.76 7.45 4.17
N GLY A 14 -9.27 7.63 2.94
CA GLY A 14 -9.94 6.57 2.19
C GLY A 14 -9.02 5.39 1.86
N LEU A 15 -7.78 5.66 1.44
CA LEU A 15 -6.77 4.64 1.19
C LEU A 15 -6.37 3.90 2.47
N MET A 16 -6.15 4.63 3.57
CA MET A 16 -5.82 4.07 4.88
C MET A 16 -6.93 3.16 5.38
N ALA A 17 -8.20 3.57 5.27
CA ALA A 17 -9.35 2.75 5.66
C ALA A 17 -9.44 1.45 4.85
N ARG A 18 -9.12 1.48 3.56
CA ARG A 18 -9.08 0.27 2.71
C ARG A 18 -7.94 -0.66 3.13
N ILE A 19 -6.75 -0.12 3.36
CA ILE A 19 -5.59 -0.92 3.83
C ILE A 19 -5.92 -1.58 5.16
N ASP A 20 -6.50 -0.84 6.11
CA ASP A 20 -6.92 -1.37 7.41
C ASP A 20 -8.00 -2.45 7.28
N ALA A 21 -8.99 -2.25 6.41
CA ALA A 21 -10.01 -3.25 6.15
C ALA A 21 -9.41 -4.56 5.59
N ILE A 22 -8.40 -4.49 4.73
CA ILE A 22 -7.70 -5.69 4.22
C ILE A 22 -6.91 -6.36 5.35
N ALA A 23 -6.18 -5.58 6.15
CA ALA A 23 -5.38 -6.09 7.26
C ALA A 23 -6.26 -6.76 8.34
N ALA A 24 -7.41 -6.15 8.66
CA ALA A 24 -8.38 -6.67 9.61
C ALA A 24 -9.01 -8.00 9.15
N GLN A 25 -9.10 -8.23 7.83
CA GLN A 25 -9.55 -9.51 7.29
C GLN A 25 -8.50 -10.62 7.44
N GLY A 26 -7.22 -10.29 7.62
CA GLY A 26 -6.23 -11.13 8.32
C GLY A 26 -6.13 -12.61 7.93
N GLY A 27 -6.37 -12.96 6.66
CA GLY A 27 -6.33 -14.35 6.16
C GLY A 27 -7.69 -15.00 5.88
N THR A 28 -8.80 -14.33 6.18
CA THR A 28 -10.16 -14.74 5.76
C THR A 28 -10.54 -14.24 4.37
N ILE A 29 -9.83 -13.23 3.87
CA ILE A 29 -10.02 -12.68 2.51
C ILE A 29 -9.44 -13.63 1.46
N SER A 30 -10.17 -13.86 0.37
CA SER A 30 -9.70 -14.69 -0.74
C SER A 30 -8.66 -13.96 -1.60
N LEU A 31 -7.71 -14.72 -2.18
CA LEU A 31 -6.66 -14.20 -3.06
C LEU A 31 -7.17 -13.28 -4.20
N PRO A 32 -8.23 -13.63 -4.97
CA PRO A 32 -8.73 -12.74 -6.02
C PRO A 32 -9.26 -11.41 -5.45
N ARG A 33 -9.85 -11.43 -4.26
CA ARG A 33 -10.38 -10.23 -3.61
C ARG A 33 -9.27 -9.33 -3.10
N ILE A 34 -8.19 -9.88 -2.53
CA ILE A 34 -7.05 -9.05 -2.15
C ILE A 34 -6.38 -8.42 -3.37
N CYS A 35 -6.20 -9.17 -4.47
CA CYS A 35 -5.60 -8.63 -5.69
C CYS A 35 -6.44 -7.47 -6.26
N GLU A 36 -7.76 -7.61 -6.30
CA GLU A 36 -8.66 -6.53 -6.72
C GLU A 36 -8.50 -5.28 -5.84
N GLN A 37 -8.47 -5.45 -4.51
CA GLN A 37 -8.34 -4.31 -3.60
C GLN A 37 -6.96 -3.63 -3.70
N ILE A 38 -5.89 -4.41 -3.90
CA ILE A 38 -4.55 -3.87 -4.13
C ILE A 38 -4.47 -3.13 -5.47
N ASP A 39 -5.09 -3.65 -6.53
CA ASP A 39 -5.13 -2.97 -7.83
C ASP A 39 -5.86 -1.62 -7.74
N ILE A 40 -6.99 -1.57 -7.03
CA ILE A 40 -7.73 -0.33 -6.78
C ILE A 40 -6.85 0.67 -6.00
N ILE A 41 -6.17 0.23 -4.93
CA ILE A 41 -5.26 1.09 -4.16
C ILE A 41 -4.15 1.65 -5.05
N ARG A 42 -3.56 0.80 -5.90
CA ARG A 42 -2.51 1.20 -6.85
C ARG A 42 -3.02 2.23 -7.85
N HIS A 43 -4.21 2.02 -8.39
CA HIS A 43 -4.84 2.93 -9.34
C HIS A 43 -5.09 4.31 -8.72
N ASP A 44 -5.69 4.35 -7.53
CA ASP A 44 -5.94 5.59 -6.80
C ASP A 44 -4.62 6.27 -6.43
N ALA A 45 -3.64 5.54 -5.86
CA ALA A 45 -2.33 6.07 -5.51
C ALA A 45 -1.66 6.78 -6.70
N ARG A 46 -1.72 6.16 -7.88
CA ARG A 46 -1.18 6.73 -9.12
C ARG A 46 -1.94 7.98 -9.57
N ALA A 47 -3.27 7.99 -9.43
CA ALA A 47 -4.09 9.15 -9.81
C ALA A 47 -3.77 10.38 -8.95
N TYR A 48 -3.39 10.19 -7.68
CA TYR A 48 -3.06 11.26 -6.73
C TYR A 48 -1.55 11.51 -6.56
N GLY A 49 -0.69 10.84 -7.32
CA GLY A 49 0.77 11.03 -7.27
C GLY A 49 1.45 10.45 -6.02
N LEU A 50 0.83 9.48 -5.35
CA LEU A 50 1.40 8.77 -4.20
C LEU A 50 2.35 7.66 -4.67
N GLU A 51 3.51 8.04 -5.21
CA GLU A 51 4.49 7.09 -5.78
C GLU A 51 4.95 5.98 -4.82
N PRO A 52 5.24 6.25 -3.52
CA PRO A 52 5.64 5.20 -2.59
C PRO A 52 4.58 4.11 -2.43
N LEU A 53 3.31 4.52 -2.34
CA LEU A 53 2.19 3.61 -2.18
C LEU A 53 1.93 2.79 -3.44
N GLU A 54 1.99 3.42 -4.62
CA GLU A 54 1.85 2.75 -5.91
C GLU A 54 2.91 1.64 -6.08
N ARG A 55 4.17 1.96 -5.80
CA ARG A 55 5.30 1.03 -5.89
C ARG A 55 5.15 -0.16 -4.93
N LEU A 56 4.73 0.11 -3.69
CA LEU A 56 4.48 -0.93 -2.70
C LEU A 56 3.33 -1.85 -3.14
N ALA A 57 2.22 -1.29 -3.65
CA ALA A 57 1.09 -2.05 -4.15
C ALA A 57 1.47 -2.93 -5.35
N SER A 58 2.19 -2.38 -6.34
CA SER A 58 2.72 -3.12 -7.50
C SER A 58 3.64 -4.27 -7.08
N THR A 59 4.47 -4.06 -6.06
CA THR A 59 5.38 -5.09 -5.55
C THR A 59 4.62 -6.19 -4.81
N LEU A 60 3.62 -5.81 -4.00
CA LEU A 60 2.74 -6.74 -3.31
C LEU A 60 1.94 -7.59 -4.29
N GLU A 61 1.35 -7.01 -5.34
CA GLU A 61 0.63 -7.76 -6.38
C GLU A 61 1.54 -8.82 -7.03
N SER A 62 2.77 -8.44 -7.36
CA SER A 62 3.78 -9.35 -7.90
C SER A 62 4.18 -10.44 -6.90
N ALA A 63 4.24 -10.12 -5.61
CA ALA A 63 4.54 -11.08 -4.55
C ALA A 63 3.38 -12.06 -4.32
N LEU A 64 2.13 -11.57 -4.33
CA LEU A 64 0.91 -12.38 -4.24
C LEU A 64 0.79 -13.35 -5.41
N ALA A 65 1.12 -12.91 -6.63
CA ALA A 65 1.12 -13.77 -7.81
C ALA A 65 2.15 -14.91 -7.72
N ARG A 66 3.27 -14.69 -7.02
CA ARG A 66 4.38 -15.65 -6.87
C ARG A 66 4.23 -16.57 -5.66
N HIS A 67 3.86 -16.02 -4.51
CA HIS A 67 3.87 -16.70 -3.21
C HIS A 67 2.47 -16.94 -2.62
N GLY A 68 1.42 -16.35 -3.21
CA GLY A 68 0.05 -16.45 -2.71
C GLY A 68 -0.19 -15.61 -1.44
N LEU A 69 -1.26 -15.95 -0.71
CA LEU A 69 -1.59 -15.34 0.58
C LEU A 69 -0.61 -15.85 1.63
N GLY A 70 0.37 -15.02 1.99
CA GLY A 70 1.36 -15.33 3.02
C GLY A 70 1.42 -14.28 4.13
N PRO A 71 2.13 -14.56 5.24
CA PRO A 71 2.33 -13.59 6.33
C PRO A 71 3.00 -12.30 5.85
N VAL A 72 3.76 -12.39 4.76
CA VAL A 72 4.39 -11.26 4.07
C VAL A 72 3.38 -10.16 3.68
N VAL A 73 2.14 -10.53 3.36
CA VAL A 73 1.09 -9.59 2.97
C VAL A 73 0.84 -8.57 4.08
N LEU A 74 0.82 -9.01 5.33
CA LEU A 74 0.64 -8.11 6.48
C LEU A 74 1.80 -7.12 6.60
N SER A 75 3.03 -7.56 6.33
CA SER A 75 4.21 -6.66 6.31
C SER A 75 4.14 -5.62 5.20
N TYR A 76 3.61 -5.97 4.02
CA TYR A 76 3.36 -4.98 2.96
C TYR A 76 2.25 -4.00 3.34
N LEU A 77 1.14 -4.49 3.91
CA LEU A 77 0.03 -3.62 4.32
C LEU A 77 0.45 -2.63 5.43
N ASP A 78 1.31 -3.06 6.35
CA ASP A 78 1.93 -2.21 7.37
C ASP A 78 2.77 -1.08 6.74
N LEU A 79 3.63 -1.40 5.77
CA LEU A 79 4.43 -0.40 5.07
C LEU A 79 3.59 0.51 4.16
N MET A 80 2.54 -0.01 3.54
CA MET A 80 1.59 0.79 2.76
C MET A 80 0.85 1.80 3.64
N ARG A 81 0.56 1.45 4.90
CA ARG A 81 -0.01 2.39 5.88
C ARG A 81 0.96 3.51 6.20
N ASP A 82 2.21 3.17 6.52
CA ASP A 82 3.25 4.17 6.80
C ASP A 82 3.48 5.12 5.61
N ALA A 83 3.46 4.59 4.39
CA ALA A 83 3.57 5.38 3.16
C ALA A 83 2.37 6.32 2.92
N VAL A 84 1.17 5.98 3.38
CA VAL A 84 -0.02 6.86 3.29
C VAL A 84 0.06 7.99 4.32
N GLU A 85 0.58 7.70 5.51
CA GLU A 85 0.78 8.69 6.57
C GLU A 85 1.95 9.63 6.26
N SER A 86 2.97 9.14 5.55
CA SER A 86 4.13 9.93 5.13
C SER A 86 3.73 11.11 4.23
N GLU A 87 4.21 12.30 4.55
CA GLU A 87 4.05 13.49 3.71
C GLU A 87 4.91 13.41 2.44
N ASP A 88 6.01 12.66 2.51
CA ASP A 88 6.98 12.45 1.44
C ASP A 88 6.46 11.45 0.40
N THR A 89 6.00 11.98 -0.73
CA THR A 89 5.54 11.20 -1.89
C THR A 89 6.62 11.02 -2.96
N SER A 90 7.87 11.36 -2.63
CA SER A 90 8.98 11.35 -3.58
C SER A 90 9.39 9.92 -3.96
N PRO A 91 10.01 9.74 -5.14
CA PRO A 91 10.57 8.45 -5.54
C PRO A 91 11.69 7.96 -4.62
N GLU A 92 12.35 8.83 -3.85
CA GLU A 92 13.35 8.41 -2.85
C GLU A 92 12.68 7.76 -1.65
N ALA A 93 11.56 8.31 -1.16
CA ALA A 93 10.77 7.69 -0.09
C ALA A 93 10.33 6.28 -0.48
N SER A 94 9.89 6.08 -1.73
CA SER A 94 9.58 4.75 -2.25
C SER A 94 10.74 3.76 -2.12
N GLN A 95 11.97 4.18 -2.44
CA GLN A 95 13.16 3.34 -2.32
C GLN A 95 13.46 2.98 -0.85
N VAL A 96 13.28 3.92 0.07
CA VAL A 96 13.44 3.68 1.52
C VAL A 96 12.46 2.61 2.00
N PHE A 97 11.19 2.70 1.61
CA PHE A 97 10.17 1.70 1.96
C PHE A 97 10.48 0.33 1.38
N LEU A 98 10.92 0.25 0.12
CA LEU A 98 11.30 -1.01 -0.52
C LEU A 98 12.57 -1.62 0.11
N ALA A 99 13.52 -0.79 0.56
CA ALA A 99 14.68 -1.25 1.31
C ALA A 99 14.27 -1.80 2.69
N ALA A 100 13.42 -1.08 3.42
CA ALA A 100 12.89 -1.53 4.72
C ALA A 100 12.12 -2.86 4.60
N LEU A 101 11.33 -3.01 3.54
CA LEU A 101 10.64 -4.25 3.19
C LEU A 101 11.63 -5.40 2.96
N SER A 102 12.70 -5.17 2.19
CA SER A 102 13.72 -6.18 1.89
C SER A 102 14.42 -6.66 3.17
N LEU A 103 14.67 -5.77 4.13
CA LEU A 103 15.21 -6.14 5.46
C LEU A 103 14.23 -6.99 6.27
N ARG A 104 12.92 -6.77 6.13
CA ARG A 104 11.87 -7.48 6.86
C ARG A 104 11.55 -8.86 6.26
N ILE A 105 11.70 -9.01 4.93
CA ILE A 105 11.44 -10.28 4.22
C ILE A 105 12.70 -11.16 4.12
N GLY A 106 13.89 -10.57 4.15
CA GLY A 106 15.17 -11.28 4.05
C GLY A 106 15.58 -12.09 5.29
N HIS A 107 14.63 -12.52 6.13
CA HIS A 107 14.90 -13.20 7.41
C HIS A 107 14.06 -14.46 7.61
#